data_AF-A0A933X742-F1
#
_entry.id   AF-A0A933X742-F1
#
_cell.length_a   1.000
_cell.length_b   1.000
_cell.length_c   1.000
_cell.angle_alpha   90.00
_cell.angle_beta   90.00
_cell.angle_gamma   90.00
#
_symmetry.space_group_name_H-M   'P 1'
#
loop_
_entity.id
_entity.type
_entity.pdbx_description
1 polymer ?
#
loop_
_entity_poly.entity_id
_entity_poly.type
_entity_poly.pdbx_seq_one_letter_code
_entity_poly.pdbx_strand_id
1 'polypeptide(L)'
;MNYLREPKFNKDLFAASLLVLDDKGASANLAERRQRGEGVKDLIWKPEQRMEGKGADAVILRPFWRLVMAGNDDDAGLQVCPALSDSLKDKLLILRARQAEGLPQTHEENDSWAATIRAELPAFAAWLLAWRPTPEMVLDPRTRIANFWHPALVSALRDMQPEMRLLELIDGLDLIGADAPLWEGTATEFERALKAKDTASVLDRIFTSSTSAGRMLTELSRMVPDRVKKTDREGRAHYRIFHAR
;
A
#
# COMPACT_ATOMS: atom_id res chain seq x y z
N MET A 1 4.41 -14.80 -7.58
CA MET A 1 3.70 -15.62 -6.57
C MET A 1 2.23 -15.20 -6.60
N ASN A 2 1.35 -16.02 -7.17
CA ASN A 2 0.02 -15.62 -7.68
C ASN A 2 -1.16 -16.02 -6.76
N TYR A 3 -0.96 -16.09 -5.44
CA TYR A 3 -2.00 -16.53 -4.48
C TYR A 3 -3.25 -15.63 -4.47
N LEU A 4 -3.15 -14.40 -4.94
CA LEU A 4 -4.27 -13.45 -5.03
C LEU A 4 -4.97 -13.43 -6.39
N ARG A 5 -4.46 -14.18 -7.38
CA ARG A 5 -5.00 -14.19 -8.76
C ARG A 5 -5.66 -15.50 -9.16
N GLU A 6 -5.20 -16.64 -8.66
CA GLU A 6 -5.86 -17.96 -8.71
C GLU A 6 -4.93 -19.02 -8.12
N PRO A 7 -5.38 -19.72 -7.07
CA PRO A 7 -5.61 -21.16 -7.24
C PRO A 7 -6.94 -21.59 -6.62
N LYS A 8 -7.64 -22.53 -7.26
CA LYS A 8 -8.82 -23.22 -6.68
C LYS A 8 -8.50 -24.00 -5.40
N PHE A 9 -7.24 -24.06 -4.95
CA PHE A 9 -6.84 -24.80 -3.76
C PHE A 9 -5.94 -23.93 -2.89
N ASN A 10 -6.29 -23.79 -1.61
CA ASN A 10 -5.64 -22.90 -0.64
C ASN A 10 -5.43 -23.56 0.73
N LYS A 11 -5.56 -24.90 0.81
CA LYS A 11 -5.40 -25.68 2.05
C LYS A 11 -4.07 -25.41 2.77
N ASP A 12 -3.02 -25.09 2.03
CA ASP A 12 -1.70 -24.74 2.55
C ASP A 12 -1.72 -23.48 3.44
N LEU A 13 -2.55 -22.48 3.14
CA LEU A 13 -2.70 -21.29 3.98
C LEU A 13 -3.22 -21.62 5.39
N PHE A 14 -3.99 -22.71 5.52
CA PHE A 14 -4.55 -23.14 6.80
C PHE A 14 -3.56 -23.96 7.64
N ALA A 15 -2.36 -24.26 7.12
CA ALA A 15 -1.34 -25.00 7.85
C ALA A 15 -0.55 -24.14 8.85
N ALA A 16 -0.69 -22.80 8.82
CA ALA A 16 0.03 -21.89 9.69
C ALA A 16 -0.83 -20.70 10.12
N SER A 17 -0.50 -20.13 11.29
CA SER A 17 -1.10 -18.87 11.77
C SER A 17 -0.39 -17.62 11.23
N LEU A 18 0.87 -17.76 10.79
CA LEU A 18 1.65 -16.68 10.20
C LEU A 18 1.77 -16.93 8.70
N LEU A 19 1.21 -16.00 7.92
CA LEU A 19 1.31 -15.96 6.47
C LEU A 19 2.40 -14.98 6.08
N VAL A 20 3.23 -15.35 5.10
CA VAL A 20 4.33 -14.52 4.62
C VAL A 20 4.17 -14.28 3.13
N LEU A 21 4.23 -13.02 2.74
CA LEU A 21 4.33 -12.59 1.36
C LEU A 21 5.69 -11.93 1.15
N ASP A 22 6.42 -12.43 0.15
CA ASP A 22 7.75 -11.94 -0.22
C ASP A 22 7.68 -11.06 -1.48
N ASP A 23 8.80 -10.46 -1.86
CA ASP A 23 8.97 -9.52 -2.98
C ASP A 23 8.49 -10.07 -4.35
N LYS A 24 8.40 -11.40 -4.51
CA LYS A 24 7.86 -12.11 -5.69
C LYS A 24 6.40 -11.78 -6.03
N GLY A 25 5.74 -10.95 -5.23
CA GLY A 25 4.40 -10.40 -5.46
C GLY A 25 4.38 -8.92 -5.89
N ALA A 26 5.53 -8.25 -6.03
CA ALA A 26 5.62 -6.85 -6.40
C ALA A 26 4.99 -6.57 -7.77
N SER A 27 4.29 -5.44 -7.89
CA SER A 27 3.72 -4.98 -9.16
C SER A 27 3.68 -3.48 -9.21
N ALA A 28 4.20 -2.90 -10.30
CA ALA A 28 4.09 -1.48 -10.59
C ALA A 28 2.66 -1.05 -10.97
N ASN A 29 1.77 -2.01 -11.26
CA ASN A 29 0.40 -1.71 -11.66
C ASN A 29 -0.46 -1.34 -10.45
N LEU A 30 -0.91 -0.08 -10.41
CA LEU A 30 -1.76 0.45 -9.34
C LEU A 30 -3.05 -0.36 -9.16
N ALA A 31 -3.68 -0.84 -10.23
CA ALA A 31 -4.92 -1.61 -10.15
C ALA A 31 -4.67 -2.94 -9.42
N GLU A 32 -3.56 -3.61 -9.71
CA GLU A 32 -3.16 -4.85 -9.02
C GLU A 32 -2.82 -4.58 -7.55
N ARG A 33 -2.16 -3.47 -7.25
CA ARG A 33 -1.86 -3.04 -5.87
C ARG A 33 -3.13 -2.68 -5.09
N ARG A 34 -4.15 -2.09 -5.73
CA ARG A 34 -5.47 -1.83 -5.14
C ARG A 34 -6.21 -3.14 -4.86
N GLN A 35 -6.23 -4.06 -5.83
CA GLN A 35 -6.80 -5.40 -5.66
C GLN A 35 -6.11 -6.17 -4.52
N ARG A 36 -4.79 -6.06 -4.39
CA ARG A 36 -4.04 -6.61 -3.25
C ARG A 36 -4.51 -6.03 -1.93
N GLY A 37 -4.77 -4.72 -1.87
CA GLY A 37 -5.33 -4.07 -0.68
C GLY A 37 -6.67 -4.68 -0.25
N GLU A 38 -7.58 -4.90 -1.20
CA GLU A 38 -8.86 -5.59 -0.93
C GLU A 38 -8.65 -7.05 -0.53
N GLY A 39 -7.74 -7.77 -1.19
CA GLY A 39 -7.40 -9.15 -0.84
C GLY A 39 -6.85 -9.29 0.58
N VAL A 40 -5.98 -8.36 1.01
CA VAL A 40 -5.46 -8.32 2.38
C VAL A 40 -6.57 -8.06 3.40
N LYS A 41 -7.52 -7.17 3.08
CA LYS A 41 -8.69 -6.94 3.94
C LYS A 41 -9.51 -8.20 4.07
N ASP A 42 -9.83 -8.83 2.95
CA ASP A 42 -10.63 -10.05 2.92
C ASP A 42 -9.96 -11.20 3.68
N LEU A 43 -8.64 -11.35 3.54
CA LEU A 43 -7.87 -12.40 4.19
C LEU A 43 -7.82 -12.25 5.72
N ILE A 44 -7.63 -11.02 6.22
CA ILE A 44 -7.33 -10.78 7.64
C ILE A 44 -8.56 -10.33 8.44
N TRP A 45 -9.53 -9.69 7.80
CA TRP A 45 -10.68 -9.09 8.48
C TRP A 45 -11.99 -9.86 8.31
N LYS A 46 -12.05 -10.85 7.41
CA LYS A 46 -13.16 -11.79 7.39
C LYS A 46 -12.87 -12.93 8.37
N PRO A 47 -13.75 -13.17 9.36
CA PRO A 47 -13.50 -14.18 10.39
C PRO A 47 -13.58 -15.61 9.84
N GLU A 48 -14.31 -15.81 8.74
CA GLU A 48 -14.53 -17.10 8.11
C GLU A 48 -13.84 -17.12 6.75
N GLN A 49 -13.09 -18.19 6.52
CA GLN A 49 -12.31 -18.42 5.30
C GLN A 49 -12.66 -19.79 4.76
N ARG A 50 -12.87 -19.85 3.44
CA ARG A 50 -13.17 -21.09 2.74
C ARG A 50 -11.87 -21.81 2.41
N MET A 51 -11.71 -23.03 2.92
CA MET A 51 -10.59 -23.91 2.62
C MET A 51 -10.99 -24.89 1.52
N GLU A 52 -10.24 -24.88 0.43
CA GLU A 52 -10.38 -25.80 -0.69
C GLU A 52 -9.11 -26.65 -0.83
N GLY A 53 -9.27 -27.97 -0.71
CA GLY A 53 -8.22 -28.95 -0.93
C GLY A 53 -8.45 -29.73 -2.21
N LYS A 54 -7.37 -30.22 -2.84
CA LYS A 54 -7.50 -31.05 -4.04
C LYS A 54 -8.20 -32.38 -3.70
N GLY A 55 -9.31 -32.66 -4.37
CA GLY A 55 -10.06 -33.91 -4.20
C GLY A 55 -10.82 -34.03 -2.88
N ALA A 56 -11.08 -32.91 -2.20
CA ALA A 56 -11.87 -32.85 -0.97
C ALA A 56 -12.92 -31.75 -1.06
N ASP A 57 -14.01 -31.92 -0.31
CA ASP A 57 -15.05 -30.88 -0.21
C ASP A 57 -14.51 -29.63 0.47
N ALA A 58 -14.99 -28.48 0.03
CA ALA A 58 -14.66 -27.20 0.64
C ALA A 58 -15.28 -27.11 2.04
N VAL A 59 -14.50 -26.64 3.01
CA VAL A 59 -14.97 -26.40 4.38
C VAL A 59 -14.75 -24.93 4.77
N ILE A 60 -15.63 -24.40 5.62
CA ILE A 60 -15.50 -23.06 6.17
C ILE A 60 -14.81 -23.17 7.53
N LEU A 61 -13.69 -22.47 7.69
CA LEU A 61 -12.91 -22.44 8.92
C LEU A 61 -12.75 -21.00 9.40
N ARG A 62 -12.38 -20.84 10.68
CA ARG A 62 -12.06 -19.55 11.29
C ARG A 62 -10.57 -19.48 11.66
N PRO A 63 -9.67 -19.26 10.69
CA PRO A 63 -8.24 -19.29 10.96
C PRO A 63 -7.81 -18.09 11.79
N PHE A 64 -6.81 -18.28 12.64
CA PHE A 64 -6.13 -17.20 13.32
C PHE A 64 -4.89 -16.79 12.51
N TRP A 65 -5.07 -15.83 11.59
CA TRP A 65 -4.02 -15.41 10.68
C TRP A 65 -3.41 -14.04 11.01
N ARG A 66 -2.10 -13.97 10.84
CA ARG A 66 -1.31 -12.74 10.75
C ARG A 66 -0.57 -12.75 9.42
N LEU A 67 -0.58 -11.64 8.69
CA LEU A 67 0.16 -11.49 7.44
C LEU A 67 1.38 -10.59 7.67
N VAL A 68 2.55 -11.07 7.26
CA VAL A 68 3.76 -10.27 7.13
C VAL A 68 4.08 -10.15 5.64
N MET A 69 4.20 -8.91 5.16
CA MET A 69 4.72 -8.62 3.83
C MET A 69 6.13 -8.08 4.00
N ALA A 70 7.11 -8.77 3.42
CA ALA A 70 8.51 -8.35 3.43
C ALA A 70 8.94 -7.96 2.02
N GLY A 71 9.77 -6.93 1.92
CA GLY A 71 10.31 -6.45 0.66
C GLY A 71 11.53 -5.57 0.92
N ASN A 72 12.33 -5.38 -0.13
CA ASN A 72 13.51 -4.52 -0.06
C ASN A 72 13.12 -3.05 0.08
N ASP A 73 14.04 -2.27 0.64
CA ASP A 73 13.94 -0.82 0.79
C ASP A 73 14.38 -0.11 -0.50
N ASP A 74 13.73 -0.48 -1.61
CA ASP A 74 13.87 0.10 -2.94
C ASP A 74 12.50 0.21 -3.63
N ASP A 75 12.43 0.92 -4.75
CA ASP A 75 11.16 1.16 -5.45
C ASP A 75 10.46 -0.14 -5.89
N ALA A 76 11.20 -1.17 -6.24
CA ALA A 76 10.65 -2.46 -6.68
C ALA A 76 10.12 -3.26 -5.47
N GLY A 77 10.88 -3.32 -4.38
CA GLY A 77 10.51 -3.98 -3.13
C GLY A 77 9.28 -3.34 -2.51
N LEU A 78 9.18 -2.01 -2.53
CA LEU A 78 8.01 -1.28 -2.03
C LEU A 78 6.72 -1.58 -2.81
N GLN A 79 6.81 -1.99 -4.07
CA GLN A 79 5.64 -2.39 -4.86
C GLN A 79 4.99 -3.70 -4.38
N VAL A 80 5.60 -4.44 -3.44
CA VAL A 80 4.92 -5.53 -2.71
C VAL A 80 3.77 -5.00 -1.86
N CYS A 81 3.92 -3.77 -1.33
CA CYS A 81 2.88 -3.14 -0.52
C CYS A 81 1.64 -2.82 -1.36
N PRO A 82 0.43 -3.00 -0.81
CA PRO A 82 -0.79 -2.58 -1.48
C PRO A 82 -0.79 -1.06 -1.72
N ALA A 83 -1.67 -0.60 -2.60
CA ALA A 83 -1.86 0.84 -2.82
C ALA A 83 -2.45 1.44 -1.53
N LEU A 84 -1.75 2.40 -0.94
CA LEU A 84 -2.21 3.02 0.31
C LEU A 84 -3.53 3.77 0.07
N SER A 85 -4.45 3.59 1.01
CA SER A 85 -5.73 4.30 1.05
C SER A 85 -6.16 4.49 2.51
N ASP A 86 -7.07 5.42 2.77
CA ASP A 86 -7.62 5.65 4.11
C ASP A 86 -8.23 4.38 4.70
N SER A 87 -8.81 3.53 3.85
CA SER A 87 -9.41 2.25 4.24
C SER A 87 -8.40 1.20 4.74
N LEU A 88 -7.10 1.40 4.51
CA LEU A 88 -6.02 0.52 5.00
C LEU A 88 -5.26 1.13 6.19
N LYS A 89 -5.52 2.40 6.52
CA LYS A 89 -4.79 3.15 7.55
C LYS A 89 -4.86 2.50 8.93
N ASP A 90 -6.00 1.88 9.24
CA ASP A 90 -6.24 1.17 10.49
C ASP A 90 -5.92 -0.33 10.43
N LYS A 91 -5.37 -0.83 9.30
CA LYS A 91 -5.25 -2.27 9.00
C LYS A 91 -3.83 -2.75 8.75
N LEU A 92 -2.87 -1.84 8.59
CA LEU A 92 -1.50 -2.16 8.22
C LEU A 92 -0.52 -1.48 9.17
N LEU A 93 0.50 -2.23 9.57
CA LEU A 93 1.74 -1.71 10.14
C LEU A 93 2.77 -1.65 9.02
N ILE A 94 3.37 -0.48 8.80
CA ILE A 94 4.44 -0.28 7.82
C ILE A 94 5.69 0.11 8.59
N LEU A 95 6.63 -0.82 8.65
CA LEU A 95 7.87 -0.69 9.42
C LEU A 95 9.05 -0.70 8.46
N ARG A 96 10.05 0.13 8.75
CA ARG A 96 11.35 0.10 8.07
C ARG A 96 12.32 -0.64 8.97
N ALA A 97 12.76 -1.82 8.56
CA ALA A 97 13.81 -2.55 9.24
C ALA A 97 15.18 -1.97 8.87
N ARG A 98 16.12 -1.99 9.82
CA ARG A 98 17.54 -1.79 9.52
C ARG A 98 18.24 -3.14 9.56
N GLN A 99 19.32 -3.25 8.81
CA GLN A 99 20.18 -4.43 8.86
C GLN A 99 20.71 -4.60 10.29
N ALA A 100 20.57 -5.82 10.83
CA ALA A 100 21.14 -6.16 12.12
C ALA A 100 22.67 -6.32 12.01
N GLU A 101 23.37 -5.98 13.09
CA GLU A 101 24.79 -6.28 13.22
C GLU A 101 25.01 -7.78 13.46
N GLY A 102 26.14 -8.32 13.00
CA GLY A 102 26.50 -9.73 13.24
C GLY A 102 25.69 -10.75 12.44
N LEU A 103 25.09 -10.36 11.31
CA LEU A 103 24.46 -11.31 10.39
C LEU A 103 25.51 -12.26 9.78
N PRO A 104 25.17 -13.56 9.60
CA PRO A 104 26.08 -14.53 9.00
C PRO A 104 26.47 -14.11 7.57
N GLN A 105 27.75 -14.25 7.23
CA GLN A 105 28.32 -13.91 5.92
C GLN A 105 28.59 -15.16 5.07
N THR A 106 28.67 -16.33 5.69
CA THR A 106 28.86 -17.63 5.01
C THR A 106 27.70 -18.59 5.25
N HIS A 107 27.63 -19.66 4.46
CA HIS A 107 26.60 -20.69 4.61
C HIS A 107 26.72 -21.42 5.97
N GLU A 108 27.94 -21.76 6.37
CA GLU A 108 28.22 -22.43 7.65
C GLU A 108 27.86 -21.55 8.85
N GLU A 109 28.18 -20.25 8.78
CA GLU A 109 27.74 -19.28 9.78
C GLU A 109 26.22 -19.18 9.84
N ASN A 110 25.54 -19.25 8.70
CA ASN A 110 24.08 -19.17 8.64
C ASN A 110 23.42 -20.39 9.30
N ASP A 111 23.96 -21.60 9.10
CA ASP A 111 23.44 -22.80 9.75
C ASP A 111 23.62 -22.75 11.27
N SER A 112 24.79 -22.30 11.74
CA SER A 112 25.08 -22.10 13.16
C SER A 112 24.19 -21.02 13.79
N TRP A 113 24.01 -19.90 13.08
CA TRP A 113 23.12 -18.81 13.49
C TRP A 113 21.67 -19.27 13.57
N ALA A 114 21.17 -20.00 12.58
CA ALA A 114 19.82 -20.55 12.57
C ALA A 114 19.62 -21.60 13.68
N ALA A 115 20.64 -22.40 13.99
CA ALA A 115 20.60 -23.34 15.12
C ALA A 115 20.50 -22.59 16.46
N THR A 116 21.26 -21.51 16.62
CA THR A 116 21.21 -20.64 17.80
C THR A 116 19.82 -20.05 17.98
N ILE A 117 19.23 -19.46 16.94
CA ILE A 117 17.86 -18.94 17.00
C ILE A 117 16.87 -20.03 17.42
N ARG A 118 16.95 -21.22 16.81
CA ARG A 118 16.06 -22.34 17.16
C ARG A 118 16.19 -22.75 18.63
N ALA A 119 17.40 -22.72 19.19
CA ALA A 119 17.63 -23.02 20.60
C ALA A 119 17.04 -21.95 21.54
N GLU A 120 17.04 -20.68 21.13
CA GLU A 120 16.50 -19.54 21.90
C GLU A 120 14.98 -19.37 21.77
N LEU A 121 14.36 -19.86 20.70
CA LEU A 121 12.93 -19.71 20.43
C LEU A 121 12.01 -20.11 21.61
N PRO A 122 12.25 -21.23 22.34
CA PRO A 122 11.44 -21.58 23.51
C PRO A 122 11.49 -20.54 24.62
N ALA A 123 12.68 -19.98 24.90
CA ALA A 123 12.86 -18.96 25.92
C ALA A 123 12.17 -17.65 25.50
N PHE A 124 12.31 -17.25 24.23
CA PHE A 124 11.61 -16.09 23.69
C PHE A 124 10.08 -16.26 23.73
N ALA A 125 9.57 -17.46 23.42
CA ALA A 125 8.14 -17.77 23.54
C ALA A 125 7.66 -17.68 25.00
N ALA A 126 8.44 -18.21 25.95
CA ALA A 126 8.13 -18.09 27.38
C ALA A 126 8.08 -16.62 27.83
N TRP A 127 9.05 -15.81 27.39
CA TRP A 127 9.06 -14.37 27.63
C TRP A 127 7.83 -13.68 27.03
N LEU A 128 7.46 -13.97 25.78
CA LEU A 128 6.27 -13.40 25.14
C LEU A 128 4.96 -13.75 25.86
N LEU A 129 4.82 -14.98 26.35
CA LEU A 129 3.63 -15.42 27.11
C LEU A 129 3.55 -14.74 28.49
N ALA A 130 4.69 -14.43 29.09
CA ALA A 130 4.78 -13.70 30.35
C ALA A 130 4.64 -12.18 30.19
N TRP A 131 4.99 -11.66 29.02
CA TRP A 131 4.97 -10.22 28.76
C TRP A 131 3.56 -9.63 28.89
N ARG A 132 3.48 -8.44 29.48
CA ARG A 132 2.23 -7.67 29.60
C ARG A 132 2.48 -6.25 29.10
N PRO A 133 1.55 -5.68 28.31
CA PRO A 133 1.57 -4.27 27.99
C PRO A 133 1.71 -3.42 29.25
N THR A 134 2.50 -2.36 29.17
CA THR A 134 2.58 -1.40 30.26
C THR A 134 1.30 -0.54 30.33
N PRO A 135 0.92 -0.03 31.52
CA PRO A 135 -0.33 0.73 31.67
C PRO A 135 -0.43 1.98 30.79
N GLU A 136 0.69 2.60 30.45
CA GLU A 136 0.79 3.76 29.56
C GLU A 136 0.62 3.42 28.07
N MET A 137 0.64 2.14 27.71
CA MET A 137 0.55 1.71 26.33
C MET A 137 -0.90 1.82 25.83
N VAL A 138 -1.13 2.76 24.90
CA VAL A 138 -2.45 2.97 24.30
C VAL A 138 -2.72 1.89 23.25
N LEU A 139 -3.60 0.95 23.58
CA LEU A 139 -4.03 -0.10 22.67
C LEU A 139 -5.16 0.40 21.78
N ASP A 140 -5.07 0.10 20.49
CA ASP A 140 -6.20 0.29 19.59
C ASP A 140 -7.37 -0.63 20.01
N PRO A 141 -8.61 -0.12 20.14
CA PRO A 141 -9.75 -0.91 20.59
C PRO A 141 -10.10 -2.10 19.67
N ARG A 142 -9.74 -2.00 18.38
CA ARG A 142 -10.11 -2.96 17.32
C ARG A 142 -8.98 -3.94 17.02
N THR A 143 -7.74 -3.47 16.88
CA THR A 143 -6.58 -4.31 16.51
C THR A 143 -5.72 -4.70 17.70
N ARG A 144 -5.88 -4.04 18.86
CA ARG A 144 -5.01 -4.15 20.05
C ARG A 144 -3.57 -3.70 19.82
N ILE A 145 -3.24 -3.14 18.66
CA ILE A 145 -1.90 -2.63 18.33
C ILE A 145 -2.06 -1.27 17.69
N ALA A 146 -1.33 -0.27 18.19
CA ALA A 146 -1.32 1.05 17.60
C ALA A 146 -0.84 0.97 16.14
N ASN A 147 -1.66 1.49 15.22
CA ASN A 147 -1.28 1.55 13.81
C ASN A 147 -0.13 2.53 13.61
N PHE A 148 0.88 2.11 12.85
CA PHE A 148 2.05 2.94 12.56
C PHE A 148 2.47 2.76 11.11
N TRP A 149 2.62 3.88 10.41
CA TRP A 149 3.15 3.92 9.06
C TRP A 149 4.44 4.75 9.04
N HIS A 150 5.57 4.09 8.72
CA HIS A 150 6.86 4.77 8.64
C HIS A 150 6.82 5.90 7.59
N PRO A 151 7.03 7.18 7.97
CA PRO A 151 6.80 8.32 7.08
C PRO A 151 7.58 8.27 5.77
N ALA A 152 8.84 7.86 5.80
CA ALA A 152 9.67 7.77 4.59
C ALA A 152 9.15 6.73 3.58
N LEU A 153 8.65 5.57 4.07
CA LEU A 153 8.12 4.53 3.19
C LEU A 153 6.77 4.95 2.60
N VAL A 154 5.94 5.64 3.39
CA VAL A 154 4.69 6.21 2.90
C VAL A 154 4.95 7.25 1.82
N SER A 155 5.96 8.12 2.00
CA SER A 155 6.34 9.09 0.97
C SER A 155 6.71 8.38 -0.32
N ALA A 156 7.67 7.45 -0.27
CA ALA A 156 8.11 6.71 -1.44
C ALA A 156 6.94 5.97 -2.13
N LEU A 157 6.07 5.31 -1.35
CA LEU A 157 4.87 4.63 -1.88
C LEU A 157 3.87 5.58 -2.55
N ARG A 158 3.80 6.84 -2.11
CA ARG A 158 2.94 7.88 -2.69
C ARG A 158 3.55 8.48 -3.94
N ASP A 159 4.86 8.68 -3.96
CA ASP A 159 5.60 9.21 -5.11
C ASP A 159 5.45 8.29 -6.34
N MET A 160 5.29 6.98 -6.11
CA MET A 160 4.99 6.00 -7.17
C MET A 160 3.53 6.01 -7.67
N GLN A 161 2.63 6.82 -7.13
CA GLN A 161 1.23 6.83 -7.56
C GLN A 161 1.07 7.61 -8.88
N PRO A 162 0.23 7.13 -9.83
CA PRO A 162 -0.05 7.84 -11.09
C PRO A 162 -0.52 9.28 -10.90
N GLU A 163 -1.19 9.57 -9.80
CA GLU A 163 -1.59 10.90 -9.38
C GLU A 163 -0.39 11.85 -9.26
N MET A 164 0.73 11.40 -8.69
CA MET A 164 1.96 12.20 -8.60
C MET A 164 2.58 12.42 -9.98
N ARG A 165 2.48 11.45 -10.89
CA ARG A 165 2.90 11.64 -12.28
C ARG A 165 2.07 12.70 -13.01
N LEU A 166 0.77 12.79 -12.72
CA LEU A 166 -0.05 13.89 -13.23
C LEU A 166 0.42 15.25 -12.64
N LEU A 167 0.79 15.30 -11.37
CA LEU A 167 1.31 16.51 -10.74
C LEU A 167 2.62 16.97 -11.38
N GLU A 168 3.54 16.06 -11.68
CA GLU A 168 4.77 16.37 -12.41
C GLU A 168 4.49 16.94 -13.81
N LEU A 169 3.49 16.40 -14.52
CA LEU A 169 3.09 16.94 -15.82
C LEU A 169 2.44 18.31 -15.69
N ILE A 170 1.64 18.52 -14.65
CA ILE A 170 1.09 19.85 -14.32
C ILE A 170 2.21 20.85 -14.13
N ASP A 171 3.29 20.48 -13.43
CA ASP A 171 4.43 21.37 -13.16
C ASP A 171 5.29 21.62 -14.40
N GLY A 172 5.40 20.65 -15.30
CA GLY A 172 6.06 20.83 -16.59
C GLY A 172 5.25 21.64 -17.61
N LEU A 173 3.99 21.91 -17.32
CA LEU A 173 3.11 22.69 -18.17
C LEU A 173 2.97 24.10 -17.60
N ASP A 174 3.60 25.08 -18.27
CA ASP A 174 3.34 26.51 -18.03
C ASP A 174 1.90 26.84 -18.45
N LEU A 175 0.93 26.52 -17.59
CA LEU A 175 -0.49 26.67 -17.90
C LEU A 175 -0.95 28.12 -17.81
N ILE A 176 -0.42 28.95 -16.89
CA ILE A 176 -0.65 30.41 -16.73
C ILE A 176 0.52 31.03 -15.92
N GLY A 177 0.77 32.34 -16.05
CA GLY A 177 1.84 33.09 -15.36
C GLY A 177 1.77 33.14 -13.82
N ALA A 178 2.88 33.58 -13.20
CA ALA A 178 3.25 33.37 -11.79
C ALA A 178 2.26 33.88 -10.71
N ASP A 179 1.39 34.83 -11.02
CA ASP A 179 0.55 35.53 -10.02
C ASP A 179 -0.88 34.96 -9.85
N ALA A 180 -1.19 33.82 -10.48
CA ALA A 180 -2.52 33.20 -10.43
C ALA A 180 -2.45 31.71 -10.06
N PRO A 181 -3.55 31.09 -9.59
CA PRO A 181 -3.63 29.63 -9.59
C PRO A 181 -3.34 29.13 -11.00
N LEU A 182 -2.46 28.14 -11.10
CA LEU A 182 -2.09 27.48 -12.35
C LEU A 182 -3.34 26.97 -13.11
N TRP A 183 -4.36 26.58 -12.36
CA TRP A 183 -5.66 26.19 -12.91
C TRP A 183 -6.81 26.44 -11.93
N GLU A 184 -7.95 26.88 -12.44
CA GLU A 184 -9.24 26.83 -11.74
C GLU A 184 -10.34 26.39 -12.71
N GLY A 185 -11.04 25.30 -12.38
CA GLY A 185 -12.06 24.74 -13.28
C GLY A 185 -12.58 23.39 -12.83
N THR A 186 -13.50 22.83 -13.60
CA THR A 186 -13.93 21.44 -13.47
C THR A 186 -12.84 20.47 -13.96
N ALA A 187 -12.95 19.20 -13.58
CA ALA A 187 -12.03 18.18 -14.05
C ALA A 187 -12.07 17.95 -15.57
N THR A 188 -13.25 18.12 -16.18
CA THR A 188 -13.42 17.97 -17.63
C THR A 188 -12.76 19.12 -18.40
N GLU A 189 -12.89 20.35 -17.90
CA GLU A 189 -12.20 21.51 -18.46
C GLU A 189 -10.69 21.37 -18.32
N PHE A 190 -10.23 20.90 -17.14
CA PHE A 190 -8.82 20.63 -16.89
C PHE A 190 -8.27 19.59 -17.87
N GLU A 191 -8.93 18.44 -18.01
CA GLU A 191 -8.50 17.39 -18.92
C GLU A 191 -8.40 17.89 -20.37
N ARG A 192 -9.39 18.67 -20.81
CA ARG A 192 -9.38 19.27 -22.16
C ARG A 192 -8.23 20.26 -22.33
N ALA A 193 -7.99 21.13 -21.36
CA ALA A 193 -6.91 22.11 -21.41
C ALA A 193 -5.53 21.43 -21.40
N LEU A 194 -5.36 20.39 -20.59
CA LEU A 194 -4.14 19.62 -20.50
C LEU A 194 -3.85 18.87 -21.81
N LYS A 195 -4.86 18.19 -22.39
CA LYS A 195 -4.76 17.52 -23.70
C LYS A 195 -4.43 18.46 -24.84
N ALA A 196 -4.89 19.71 -24.79
CA ALA A 196 -4.55 20.71 -25.80
C ALA A 196 -3.07 21.11 -25.78
N LYS A 197 -2.40 20.99 -24.63
CA LYS A 197 -0.96 21.29 -24.49
C LYS A 197 -0.05 20.05 -24.57
N ASP A 198 -0.62 18.85 -24.44
CA ASP A 198 0.11 17.59 -24.55
C ASP A 198 0.37 17.21 -26.02
N THR A 199 1.49 17.69 -26.54
CA THR A 199 1.93 17.44 -27.92
C THR A 199 2.44 16.02 -28.16
N ALA A 200 2.74 15.26 -27.10
CA ALA A 200 3.31 13.92 -27.18
C ALA A 200 2.31 12.80 -26.80
N SER A 201 1.02 13.14 -26.61
CA SER A 201 -0.04 12.19 -26.20
C SER A 201 0.32 11.39 -24.94
N VAL A 202 1.10 11.98 -24.02
CA VAL A 202 1.48 11.36 -22.75
C VAL A 202 0.25 11.15 -21.87
N LEU A 203 -0.71 12.05 -21.94
CA LEU A 203 -1.94 12.05 -21.15
C LEU A 203 -2.88 10.91 -21.52
N ASP A 204 -2.83 10.39 -22.74
CA ASP A 204 -3.64 9.22 -23.13
C ASP A 204 -3.19 7.95 -22.39
N ARG A 205 -1.94 7.90 -21.91
CA ARG A 205 -1.41 6.82 -21.07
C ARG A 205 -1.78 6.98 -19.59
N ILE A 206 -2.11 8.19 -19.16
CA ILE A 206 -2.43 8.53 -17.77
C ILE A 206 -3.94 8.49 -17.55
N PHE A 207 -4.69 9.17 -18.42
CA PHE A 207 -6.14 9.14 -18.47
C PHE A 207 -6.62 7.96 -19.30
N THR A 208 -6.38 6.75 -18.79
CA THR A 208 -7.04 5.56 -19.32
C THR A 208 -8.54 5.64 -19.03
N SER A 209 -9.38 4.96 -19.83
CA SER A 209 -10.87 5.05 -19.74
C SER A 209 -11.47 4.78 -18.35
N SER A 210 -10.71 4.17 -17.43
CA SER A 210 -11.11 3.91 -16.03
C SER A 210 -10.66 4.97 -15.01
N THR A 211 -9.73 5.86 -15.39
CA THR A 211 -9.11 6.88 -14.53
C THR A 211 -9.45 8.27 -15.07
N SER A 212 -10.62 8.79 -14.68
CA SER A 212 -11.00 10.16 -15.06
C SER A 212 -10.12 11.18 -14.36
N ALA A 213 -9.78 12.29 -15.03
CA ALA A 213 -9.02 13.39 -14.44
C ALA A 213 -9.61 13.85 -13.09
N GLY A 214 -10.94 13.75 -12.92
CA GLY A 214 -11.61 14.09 -11.66
C GLY A 214 -11.28 13.17 -10.49
N ARG A 215 -11.04 11.87 -10.74
CA ARG A 215 -10.57 10.94 -9.70
C ARG A 215 -9.15 11.32 -9.27
N MET A 216 -8.24 11.53 -10.23
CA MET A 216 -6.85 11.87 -9.95
C MET A 216 -6.75 13.21 -9.22
N LEU A 217 -7.48 14.23 -9.65
CA LEU A 217 -7.52 15.54 -8.98
C LEU A 217 -8.13 15.46 -7.58
N THR A 218 -9.15 14.61 -7.37
CA THR A 218 -9.69 14.38 -6.02
C THR A 218 -8.66 13.73 -5.11
N GLU A 219 -7.94 12.71 -5.58
CA GLU A 219 -6.89 12.08 -4.77
C GLU A 219 -5.71 13.03 -4.53
N LEU A 220 -5.26 13.78 -5.54
CA LEU A 220 -4.24 14.84 -5.37
C LEU A 220 -4.66 15.88 -4.33
N SER A 221 -5.95 16.26 -4.27
CA SER A 221 -6.43 17.19 -3.24
C SER A 221 -6.31 16.66 -1.80
N ARG A 222 -6.22 15.34 -1.62
CA ARG A 222 -5.96 14.70 -0.33
C ARG A 222 -4.47 14.52 -0.06
N MET A 223 -3.69 14.21 -1.10
CA MET A 223 -2.25 13.96 -0.99
C MET A 223 -1.45 15.26 -0.78
N VAL A 224 -1.80 16.30 -1.52
CA VAL A 224 -1.11 17.61 -1.54
C VAL A 224 -2.13 18.76 -1.41
N PRO A 225 -2.84 18.88 -0.27
CA PRO A 225 -3.94 19.85 -0.10
C PRO A 225 -3.51 21.32 -0.21
N ASP A 226 -2.23 21.62 -0.01
CA ASP A 226 -1.68 22.95 -0.21
C ASP A 226 -1.57 23.32 -1.69
N ARG A 227 -1.46 22.32 -2.57
CA ARG A 227 -1.32 22.49 -4.02
C ARG A 227 -2.60 22.26 -4.81
N VAL A 228 -3.42 21.29 -4.42
CA VAL A 228 -4.68 20.98 -5.10
C VAL A 228 -5.83 21.10 -4.10
N LYS A 229 -6.77 22.00 -4.38
CA LYS A 229 -7.96 22.20 -3.54
C LYS A 229 -9.22 21.83 -4.31
N LYS A 230 -10.08 21.03 -3.69
CA LYS A 230 -11.39 20.67 -4.21
C LYS A 230 -12.48 21.49 -3.52
N THR A 231 -13.40 22.02 -4.30
CA THR A 231 -14.60 22.74 -3.83
C THR A 231 -15.83 22.25 -4.60
N ASP A 232 -17.01 22.36 -4.01
CA ASP A 232 -18.27 22.15 -4.74
C ASP A 232 -18.83 23.51 -5.17
N ARG A 233 -19.21 23.63 -6.44
CA ARG A 233 -19.90 24.80 -6.99
C ARG A 233 -21.03 24.30 -7.87
N GLU A 234 -22.25 24.72 -7.56
CA GLU A 234 -23.45 24.38 -8.35
C GLU A 234 -23.63 22.86 -8.56
N GLY A 235 -23.25 22.04 -7.56
CA GLY A 235 -23.35 20.58 -7.63
C GLY A 235 -22.27 19.92 -8.50
N ARG A 236 -21.21 20.66 -8.85
CA ARG A 236 -20.07 20.15 -9.62
C ARG A 236 -18.78 20.36 -8.83
N ALA A 237 -17.90 19.36 -8.90
CA ALA A 237 -16.56 19.45 -8.31
C ALA A 237 -15.67 20.41 -9.12
N HIS A 238 -15.23 21.48 -8.48
CA HIS A 238 -14.24 22.43 -8.96
C HIS A 238 -12.89 22.22 -8.27
N TYR A 239 -11.82 22.37 -9.03
CA TYR A 239 -10.45 22.21 -8.55
C TYR A 239 -9.67 23.51 -8.75
N ARG A 240 -8.87 23.88 -7.76
CA ARG A 240 -7.84 24.93 -7.86
C ARG A 240 -6.48 24.31 -7.66
N ILE A 241 -5.55 24.61 -8.57
CA ILE A 241 -4.19 24.09 -8.59
C ILE A 241 -3.22 25.26 -8.46
N PHE A 242 -2.29 25.19 -7.51
CA PHE A 242 -1.28 26.21 -7.23
C PHE A 242 0.10 25.73 -7.66
N HIS A 243 1.03 26.64 -7.96
CA HIS A 243 2.42 26.32 -8.26
C HIS A 243 3.11 25.56 -7.11
N ALA A 244 4.11 24.75 -7.45
CA ALA A 244 5.03 24.22 -6.44
C ALA A 244 5.74 25.39 -5.75
N ARG A 245 5.80 25.37 -4.41
CA ARG A 245 6.58 26.34 -3.65
C ARG A 245 8.03 25.90 -3.55
#